data_AF-A0A939NR11-F1
#
_entry.id   AF-A0A939NR11-F1
#
_cell.length_a   1.000
_cell.length_b   1.000
_cell.length_c   1.000
_cell.angle_alpha   90.00
_cell.angle_beta   90.00
_cell.angle_gamma   90.00
#
_symmetry.space_group_name_H-M   'P 1'
#
loop_
_entity.id
_entity.type
_entity.pdbx_description
1 polymer ?
#
loop_
_entity_poly.entity_id
_entity_poly.type
_entity_poly.pdbx_seq_one_letter_code
_entity_poly.pdbx_strand_id
1 'polypeptide(L)'
;MVSNVRLRERFSSMWRVLSAQKPAIFVLENVKNLKSHDKGKTFKVIMDTLDELGYEVADAAEMGKNDPKVIDGKHFYLSTENVSFWSVSAVI
;
A
#
# COMPACT_ATOMS: atom_id res chain seq x y z
N MET A 1 -15.24 -8.41 -12.96
CA MET A 1 -15.82 -8.44 -11.60
C MET A 1 -15.18 -9.47 -10.68
N VAL A 2 -14.83 -10.68 -11.13
CA VAL A 2 -14.29 -11.75 -10.25
C VAL A 2 -12.91 -11.44 -9.63
N SER A 3 -12.05 -10.65 -10.29
CA SER A 3 -10.69 -10.35 -9.79
C SER A 3 -10.64 -9.45 -8.54
N ASN A 4 -11.60 -8.53 -8.37
CA ASN A 4 -11.62 -7.64 -7.20
C ASN A 4 -12.00 -8.37 -5.91
N VAL A 5 -12.87 -9.38 -6.00
CA VAL A 5 -13.32 -10.17 -4.85
C VAL A 5 -12.14 -10.92 -4.23
N ARG A 6 -11.34 -11.60 -5.08
CA ARG A 6 -10.18 -12.38 -4.63
C ARG A 6 -9.04 -11.52 -4.06
N LEU A 7 -8.90 -10.28 -4.52
CA LEU A 7 -7.94 -9.32 -3.96
C LEU A 7 -8.38 -8.81 -2.59
N ARG A 8 -9.69 -8.52 -2.42
CA ARG A 8 -10.25 -8.15 -1.10
C ARG A 8 -10.11 -9.29 -0.09
N GLU A 9 -10.24 -10.55 -0.52
CA GLU A 9 -9.98 -11.73 0.34
C GLU A 9 -8.54 -11.78 0.86
N ARG A 10 -7.55 -11.53 -0.01
CA ARG A 10 -6.12 -11.58 0.37
C ARG A 10 -5.75 -10.60 1.49
N PHE A 11 -6.42 -9.45 1.54
CA PHE A 11 -6.18 -8.41 2.56
C PHE A 11 -7.27 -8.36 3.64
N SER A 12 -8.26 -9.26 3.61
CA SER A 12 -9.44 -9.24 4.48
C SER A 12 -9.12 -9.21 5.98
N SER A 13 -8.14 -10.01 6.42
CA SER A 13 -7.70 -10.02 7.81
C SER A 13 -7.14 -8.66 8.26
N MET A 14 -6.41 -7.97 7.39
CA MET A 14 -5.86 -6.65 7.66
C MET A 14 -6.96 -5.59 7.73
N TRP A 15 -7.88 -5.59 6.77
CA TRP A 15 -9.04 -4.70 6.78
C TRP A 15 -9.89 -4.86 8.04
N ARG A 16 -10.07 -6.11 8.50
CA ARG A 16 -10.79 -6.41 9.73
C ARG A 16 -10.11 -5.84 10.97
N VAL A 17 -8.78 -5.88 11.02
CA VAL A 17 -8.03 -5.27 12.14
C VAL A 17 -8.13 -3.75 12.08
N LEU A 18 -7.93 -3.14 10.91
CA LEU A 18 -8.00 -1.69 10.73
C LEU A 18 -9.38 -1.12 11.05
N SER A 19 -10.45 -1.83 10.68
CA SER A 19 -11.83 -1.40 10.97
C SER A 19 -12.23 -1.57 12.44
N ALA A 20 -11.73 -2.63 13.09
CA ALA A 20 -12.05 -2.93 14.49
C ALA A 20 -11.26 -2.06 15.47
N GLN A 21 -9.97 -1.86 15.21
CA GLN A 21 -9.06 -1.15 16.13
C GLN A 21 -8.99 0.35 15.83
N LYS A 22 -9.25 0.76 14.59
CA LYS A 22 -9.13 2.16 14.13
C LYS A 22 -7.85 2.86 14.63
N PRO A 23 -6.65 2.26 14.42
CA PRO A 23 -5.41 2.87 14.87
C PRO A 23 -5.24 4.27 14.28
N ALA A 24 -4.77 5.23 15.07
CA ALA A 24 -4.56 6.58 14.59
C ALA A 24 -3.55 6.66 13.43
N ILE A 25 -2.55 5.75 13.43
CA ILE A 25 -1.49 5.68 12.42
C ILE A 25 -1.12 4.21 12.18
N PHE A 26 -0.86 3.83 10.93
CA PHE A 26 -0.26 2.54 10.59
C PHE A 26 0.62 2.64 9.34
N VAL A 27 1.45 1.62 9.12
CA VAL A 27 2.29 1.47 7.92
C VAL A 27 2.01 0.11 7.26
N LEU A 28 1.80 0.12 5.94
CA LEU A 28 1.68 -1.08 5.11
C LEU A 28 2.87 -1.15 4.16
N GLU A 29 3.52 -2.32 4.09
CA GLU A 29 4.69 -2.55 3.23
C GLU A 29 4.39 -3.64 2.18
N ASN A 30 4.93 -3.48 0.98
CA ASN A 30 4.73 -4.39 -0.15
C ASN A 30 5.87 -4.28 -1.18
N VAL A 31 5.85 -5.08 -2.24
CA VAL A 31 6.85 -5.04 -3.31
C VAL A 31 6.76 -3.75 -4.14
N LYS A 32 7.90 -3.23 -4.63
CA LYS A 32 7.99 -1.98 -5.43
C LYS A 32 7.08 -1.92 -6.66
N ASN A 33 6.75 -3.08 -7.25
CA ASN A 33 5.92 -3.18 -8.46
C ASN A 33 4.41 -3.25 -8.15
N LEU A 34 3.97 -2.97 -6.91
CA LEU A 34 2.56 -3.05 -6.53
C LEU A 34 1.65 -2.19 -7.41
N LYS A 35 2.11 -1.00 -7.80
CA LYS A 35 1.34 -0.05 -8.64
C LYS A 35 1.05 -0.58 -10.05
N SER A 36 1.93 -1.41 -10.62
CA SER A 36 1.73 -2.01 -11.94
C SER A 36 1.12 -3.42 -11.87
N HIS A 37 1.07 -4.02 -10.68
CA HIS A 37 0.52 -5.36 -10.47
C HIS A 37 -0.95 -5.45 -10.86
N ASP A 38 -1.33 -6.53 -11.55
CA ASP A 38 -2.69 -6.74 -12.10
C ASP A 38 -3.25 -5.49 -12.81
N LYS A 39 -2.41 -4.84 -13.64
CA LYS A 39 -2.76 -3.60 -14.36
C LYS A 39 -3.24 -2.48 -13.43
N GLY A 40 -2.65 -2.37 -12.24
CA GLY A 40 -2.96 -1.36 -11.23
C GLY A 40 -4.21 -1.62 -10.38
N LYS A 41 -4.94 -2.73 -10.62
CA LYS A 41 -6.14 -3.05 -9.84
C LYS A 41 -5.86 -3.25 -8.36
N THR A 42 -4.75 -3.92 -8.03
CA THR A 42 -4.39 -4.20 -6.63
C THR A 42 -4.16 -2.91 -5.85
N PHE A 43 -3.37 -1.99 -6.41
CA PHE A 43 -3.14 -0.68 -5.81
C PHE A 43 -4.45 0.11 -5.66
N LYS A 44 -5.29 0.13 -6.70
CA LYS A 44 -6.59 0.80 -6.64
C LYS A 44 -7.49 0.27 -5.52
N VAL A 45 -7.61 -1.06 -5.38
CA VAL A 45 -8.41 -1.67 -4.31
C VAL A 45 -7.90 -1.27 -2.92
N ILE A 46 -6.59 -1.22 -2.73
CA ILE A 46 -5.98 -0.81 -1.44
C ILE A 46 -6.36 0.64 -1.14
N MET A 47 -6.13 1.57 -2.07
CA MET A 47 -6.43 2.99 -1.87
C MET A 47 -7.92 3.24 -1.65
N ASP A 48 -8.80 2.63 -2.48
CA ASP A 48 -10.25 2.74 -2.34
C ASP A 48 -10.71 2.19 -0.97
N THR A 49 -10.11 1.10 -0.47
CA THR A 49 -10.49 0.52 0.83
C THR A 49 -10.02 1.41 2.00
N LEU A 50 -8.85 2.03 1.91
CA LEU A 50 -8.37 2.94 2.95
C LEU A 50 -9.21 4.21 3.02
N ASP A 51 -9.62 4.74 1.87
CA ASP A 51 -10.56 5.86 1.75
C ASP A 51 -11.94 5.48 2.33
N GLU A 52 -12.47 4.30 1.99
CA GLU A 52 -13.71 3.74 2.58
C GLU A 52 -13.64 3.61 4.12
N LEU A 53 -12.45 3.35 4.67
CA LEU A 53 -12.20 3.24 6.11
C LEU A 53 -11.95 4.58 6.80
N GLY A 54 -11.87 5.69 6.04
CA GLY A 54 -11.65 7.04 6.53
C GLY A 54 -10.18 7.41 6.77
N TYR A 55 -9.24 6.71 6.14
CA TYR A 55 -7.81 7.00 6.29
C TYR A 55 -7.26 7.84 5.15
N GLU A 56 -6.56 8.92 5.51
CA GLU A 56 -5.76 9.71 4.59
C GLU A 56 -4.38 9.07 4.40
N VAL A 57 -4.05 8.75 3.15
CA VAL A 57 -2.75 8.16 2.79
C VAL A 57 -1.76 9.25 2.41
N ALA A 58 -0.57 9.23 3.01
CA ALA A 58 0.52 10.13 2.65
C ALA A 58 0.89 10.01 1.16
N ASP A 59 1.05 11.16 0.50
CA ASP A 59 1.41 11.26 -0.92
C ASP A 59 0.47 10.49 -1.87
N ALA A 60 -0.80 10.31 -1.52
CA ALA A 60 -1.75 9.49 -2.30
C ALA A 60 -1.84 9.88 -3.79
N ALA A 61 -1.69 11.17 -4.11
CA ALA A 61 -1.73 11.69 -5.47
C ALA A 61 -0.49 11.36 -6.30
N GLU A 62 0.64 11.03 -5.66
CA GLU A 62 1.90 10.78 -6.34
C GLU A 62 1.94 9.37 -6.93
N MET A 63 1.97 9.30 -8.26
CA MET A 63 1.95 8.06 -9.05
C MET A 63 3.09 7.97 -10.08
N GLY A 64 3.94 8.99 -10.15
CA GLY A 64 5.02 9.09 -11.13
C GLY A 64 6.25 8.26 -10.78
N LYS A 65 7.30 8.42 -11.60
CA LYS A 65 8.61 7.76 -11.43
C LYS A 65 9.30 8.10 -10.11
N ASN A 66 9.00 9.28 -9.56
CA ASN A 66 9.57 9.78 -8.30
C ASN A 66 8.60 9.57 -7.12
N ASP A 67 7.81 8.50 -7.16
CA ASP A 67 6.87 8.18 -6.10
C ASP A 67 7.59 8.05 -4.74
N PRO A 68 7.33 8.93 -3.76
CA PRO A 68 7.99 8.89 -2.46
C PRO A 68 7.65 7.63 -1.66
N LYS A 69 6.57 6.93 -2.03
CA LYS A 69 6.17 5.66 -1.42
C LYS A 69 7.08 4.50 -1.83
N VAL A 70 7.92 4.65 -2.85
CA VAL A 70 8.91 3.63 -3.23
C VAL A 70 10.23 3.93 -2.51
N ILE A 71 10.57 3.07 -1.55
CA ILE A 71 11.77 3.20 -0.72
C ILE A 71 12.82 2.22 -1.22
N ASP A 72 14.02 2.74 -1.51
CA ASP A 72 15.16 1.95 -1.97
C ASP A 72 16.14 1.70 -0.81
N GLY A 73 16.34 0.42 -0.49
CA GLY A 73 17.19 -0.06 0.60
C GLY A 73 18.65 0.36 0.48
N LYS A 74 19.12 0.73 -0.72
CA LYS A 74 20.49 1.25 -0.93
C LYS A 74 20.80 2.49 -0.09
N HIS A 75 19.78 3.27 0.26
CA HIS A 75 19.95 4.47 1.09
C HIS A 75 20.11 4.15 2.59
N PHE A 76 19.95 2.88 2.98
CA PHE A 76 19.97 2.43 4.37
C PHE A 76 21.19 1.54 4.70
N TYR A 77 22.28 1.66 3.93
CA TYR A 77 23.50 0.85 4.09
C TYR A 77 23.28 -0.68 3.98
N LEU A 78 22.20 -1.10 3.33
CA LEU A 78 21.99 -2.51 3.02
C LEU A 78 22.87 -2.89 1.82
N SER A 79 23.75 -3.89 1.97
CA SER A 79 24.66 -4.33 0.90
C SER A 79 23.96 -5.07 -0.25
N THR A 80 22.66 -5.31 -0.13
CA THR A 80 21.85 -5.97 -1.15
C THR A 80 21.27 -4.93 -2.10
N GLU A 81 21.92 -4.77 -3.26
CA GLU A 81 21.63 -3.74 -4.28
C GLU A 81 20.20 -3.72 -4.88
N ASN A 82 19.27 -4.56 -4.42
CA ASN A 82 18.00 -4.78 -5.11
C ASN A 82 16.76 -4.84 -4.21
N VAL A 83 16.84 -4.48 -2.94
CA VAL A 83 15.67 -4.45 -2.06
C VAL A 83 15.02 -3.06 -2.12
N SER A 84 14.01 -2.92 -2.97
CA SER A 84 13.11 -1.76 -2.92
C SER A 84 11.69 -2.25 -2.64
N PHE A 85 11.00 -1.51 -1.79
CA PHE A 85 9.64 -1.80 -1.38
C PHE A 85 8.75 -0.57 -1.57
N TRP A 86 7.46 -0.82 -1.66
CA TRP A 86 6.43 0.19 -1.62
C TRP A 86 5.88 0.24 -0.18
N SER A 87 5.74 1.44 0.36
CA SER A 87 5.16 1.65 1.68
C SER A 87 4.07 2.71 1.65
N VAL A 88 3.03 2.52 2.46
CA VAL A 88 2.02 3.54 2.74
C VAL A 88 1.93 3.76 4.23
N SER A 89 1.92 5.04 4.60
CA SER A 89 1.53 5.49 5.93
C SER A 89 0.18 6.18 5.80
N ALA A 90 -0.73 5.92 6.74
CA ALA A 90 -2.04 6.54 6.74
C ALA A 90 -2.46 7.00 8.14
N VAL A 91 -3.29 8.04 8.19
CA VAL A 91 -3.80 8.70 9.39
C VAL A 91 -5.33 8.82 9.30
N ILE A 92 -6.06 8.66 10.41
CA ILE A 92 -7.52 8.84 10.50
C ILE A 92 -7.90 10.24 10.99
#